data_AF-S5QAX5-F1
#
_entry.id   AF-S5QAX5-F1
#
_cell.length_a   1.000
_cell.length_b   1.000
_cell.length_c   1.000
_cell.angle_alpha   90.00
_cell.angle_beta   90.00
_cell.angle_gamma   90.00
#
_symmetry.space_group_name_H-M   'P 1'
#
loop_
_entity.id
_entity.type
_entity.pdbx_description
1 polymer ?
#
loop_
_entity_poly.entity_id
_entity_poly.type
_entity_poly.pdbx_seq_one_letter_code
_entity_poly.pdbx_strand_id
1 'polypeptide(L)' 'LLFAFLMLALTGRLQARRSSCIGVYWGQNTDEGSLADACATGNYEYVNIATLFKFGMGQTPEINLAGHCDPRNN' A
#
# COMPACT_ATOMS: atom_id res chain seq x y z
N LEU A 1 -36.06 -29.63 8.44
CA LEU A 1 -34.70 -30.10 8.10
C LEU A 1 -34.17 -29.44 6.81
N LEU A 2 -34.88 -29.55 5.67
CA LEU A 2 -34.45 -28.96 4.39
C LEU A 2 -34.23 -27.42 4.45
N PHE A 3 -35.11 -26.71 5.15
CA PHE A 3 -34.99 -25.27 5.40
C PHE A 3 -33.75 -24.90 6.24
N ALA A 4 -33.38 -25.74 7.21
CA ALA A 4 -32.19 -25.54 8.03
C ALA A 4 -30.90 -25.76 7.21
N PHE A 5 -30.88 -26.75 6.32
CA PHE A 5 -29.78 -26.96 5.38
C PHE A 5 -29.63 -25.80 4.38
N LEU A 6 -30.75 -25.25 3.88
CA LEU A 6 -30.74 -24.09 2.99
C LEU A 6 -30.17 -22.85 3.70
N MET A 7 -30.59 -22.59 4.94
CA MET A 7 -30.06 -21.48 5.74
C MET A 7 -28.57 -21.66 6.05
N LEU A 8 -28.11 -22.88 6.33
CA LEU A 8 -26.68 -23.17 6.58
C LEU A 8 -25.82 -23.01 5.31
N ALA A 9 -26.37 -23.34 4.13
CA ALA A 9 -25.69 -23.12 2.85
C ALA A 9 -25.61 -21.62 2.47
N LEU A 10 -26.58 -20.81 2.91
CA LEU A 10 -26.59 -19.36 2.73
C LEU A 10 -25.58 -18.64 3.65
N THR A 11 -25.40 -19.11 4.90
CA THR A 11 -24.45 -18.49 5.84
C THR A 11 -22.99 -18.81 5.52
N GLY A 12 -22.69 -19.95 4.90
CA GLY A 12 -21.33 -20.31 4.47
C GLY A 12 -20.73 -19.40 3.39
N ARG A 13 -21.55 -18.54 2.74
CA ARG A 13 -21.10 -17.54 1.76
C ARG A 13 -20.83 -16.17 2.37
N LEU A 14 -21.23 -15.94 3.63
CA LEU A 14 -20.97 -14.69 4.36
C LEU A 14 -19.67 -14.77 5.16
N GLN A 15 -18.67 -15.49 4.66
CA GLN A 15 -17.32 -15.31 5.16
C GLN A 15 -16.92 -13.88 4.79
N ALA A 16 -16.95 -12.96 5.77
CA ALA A 16 -16.34 -11.66 5.60
C ALA A 16 -14.92 -11.92 5.10
N ARG A 17 -14.66 -11.55 3.83
CA ARG A 17 -13.32 -11.60 3.27
C ARG A 17 -12.53 -10.59 4.11
N ARG A 18 -11.87 -11.06 5.17
CA ARG A 18 -10.75 -10.33 5.76
C ARG A 18 -9.67 -10.39 4.70
N SER A 19 -9.77 -9.53 3.69
CA SER A 19 -8.63 -9.20 2.86
C SER A 19 -7.59 -8.67 3.83
N SER A 20 -6.50 -9.41 4.02
CA SER A 20 -5.33 -8.85 4.67
C SER A 20 -4.87 -7.73 3.75
N CYS A 21 -5.15 -6.48 4.11
CA CYS A 21 -4.66 -5.33 3.37
C CYS A 21 -3.14 -5.35 3.42
N ILE A 22 -2.49 -5.37 2.26
CA ILE A 22 -1.03 -5.36 2.16
C ILE A 22 -0.61 -3.90 2.01
N GLY A 23 0.25 -3.44 2.92
CA GLY A 23 0.97 -2.19 2.78
C GLY A 23 2.40 -2.46 2.30
N VAL A 24 2.94 -1.60 1.44
CA VAL A 24 4.33 -1.66 0.97
C VAL A 24 5.01 -0.32 1.14
N TYR A 25 6.34 -0.31 1.33
CA TYR A 25 7.13 0.91 1.23
C TYR A 25 7.73 1.02 -0.16
N TRP A 26 7.67 2.21 -0.74
CA TRP A 26 8.20 2.54 -2.07
C TRP A 26 9.08 3.78 -1.97
N GLY A 27 10.16 3.85 -2.76
CA GLY A 27 10.94 5.06 -2.97
C GLY A 27 12.40 4.97 -2.54
N GLN A 28 12.92 3.80 -2.18
CA GLN A 28 14.33 3.65 -1.72
C GLN A 28 15.18 2.76 -2.63
N ASN A 29 14.63 2.25 -3.74
CA ASN A 29 15.37 1.46 -4.72
C ASN A 29 14.93 1.79 -6.14
N THR A 30 15.83 2.23 -7.01
CA THR A 30 15.49 2.56 -8.41
C THR A 30 14.97 1.36 -9.21
N ASP A 31 15.30 0.14 -8.80
CA ASP A 31 14.87 -1.09 -9.49
C ASP A 31 13.44 -1.52 -9.10
N GLU A 32 12.76 -0.78 -8.22
CA GLU A 32 11.40 -1.10 -7.74
C GLU A 32 10.28 -0.64 -8.70
N GLY A 33 10.64 0.02 -9.81
CA GLY A 33 9.70 0.61 -10.77
C GLY A 33 9.09 1.93 -10.27
N SER A 34 8.21 2.52 -11.08
CA SER A 34 7.55 3.77 -10.72
C SER A 34 6.49 3.55 -9.63
N LEU A 35 6.11 4.62 -8.93
CA LEU A 35 4.98 4.57 -7.99
C LEU A 35 3.69 4.13 -8.69
N ALA A 36 3.50 4.53 -9.96
CA ALA A 36 2.36 4.11 -10.76
C ALA A 36 2.38 2.59 -11.02
N ASP A 37 3.54 2.00 -11.29
CA ASP A 37 3.69 0.56 -11.48
C ASP A 37 3.33 -0.21 -10.20
N ALA A 38 3.81 0.26 -9.04
CA ALA A 38 3.47 -0.33 -7.73
C ALA A 38 1.95 -0.33 -7.49
N CYS A 39 1.27 0.79 -7.76
CA CYS A 39 -0.19 0.91 -7.65
C CYS A 39 -0.92 0.02 -8.66
N ALA A 40 -0.43 -0.07 -9.89
CA ALA A 40 -1.05 -0.84 -10.98
C ALA A 40 -1.00 -2.35 -10.75
N THR A 41 -0.13 -2.86 -9.87
CA THR A 41 -0.10 -4.29 -9.53
C THR A 41 -1.41 -4.81 -8.94
N GLY A 42 -2.19 -3.95 -8.27
CA GLY A 42 -3.37 -4.36 -7.50
C GLY A 42 -3.05 -5.21 -6.26
N ASN A 43 -1.77 -5.36 -5.90
CA ASN A 43 -1.34 -6.16 -4.76
C ASN A 43 -1.40 -5.41 -3.43
N TYR A 44 -1.37 -4.07 -3.47
CA TYR A 44 -1.20 -3.23 -2.29
C TYR A 44 -2.42 -2.34 -2.08
N GLU A 45 -2.95 -2.35 -0.85
CA GLU A 45 -3.99 -1.42 -0.41
C GLU A 45 -3.39 -0.05 -0.07
N TYR A 46 -2.14 -0.05 0.42
CA TYR A 46 -1.41 1.15 0.82
C TYR A 46 0.02 1.12 0.28
N VAL A 47 0.46 2.23 -0.29
CA VAL A 47 1.86 2.45 -0.67
C VAL A 47 2.41 3.60 0.15
N ASN A 48 3.31 3.29 1.08
CA ASN A 48 3.98 4.25 1.94
C ASN A 48 5.22 4.80 1.23
N ILE A 49 5.25 6.10 0.98
CA ILE A 49 6.40 6.75 0.35
C ILE A 49 7.53 6.88 1.39
N ALA A 50 8.65 6.20 1.16
CA ALA A 50 9.85 6.28 1.98
C ALA A 50 10.94 7.10 1.26
N THR A 51 11.47 8.18 1.84
CA THR A 51 11.03 8.79 3.12
C THR A 51 11.31 10.28 3.27
N LEU A 52 10.54 10.95 4.12
CA LEU A 52 10.90 12.24 4.72
C LEU A 52 11.97 11.99 5.78
N PHE A 53 13.23 12.01 5.37
CA PHE A 53 14.35 11.61 6.24
C PHE A 53 14.85 12.73 7.15
N LYS A 54 14.55 13.99 6.82
CA LYS A 54 14.95 15.17 7.61
C LYS A 54 13.72 15.96 8.00
N PHE A 55 13.48 16.10 9.30
CA PHE A 55 12.38 16.86 9.87
C PHE A 55 12.65 17.19 11.36
N GLY A 56 11.94 18.19 11.89
CA GLY A 56 12.02 18.59 13.30
C GLY A 56 13.11 19.62 13.60
N MET A 57 13.14 20.13 14.85
CA MET A 57 14.16 21.05 15.37
C MET A 57 14.48 22.28 14.47
N GLY A 58 13.48 22.81 13.76
CA GLY A 58 13.65 23.97 12.86
C GLY A 58 14.38 23.66 11.54
N GLN A 59 14.63 22.40 11.24
CA GLN A 59 15.22 21.99 9.97
C GLN A 59 14.23 22.17 8.82
N THR A 60 14.71 22.60 7.65
CA THR A 60 13.95 22.49 6.41
C THR A 60 13.68 21.01 6.12
N PRO A 61 12.40 20.60 5.98
CA PRO A 61 12.08 19.20 5.71
C PRO A 61 12.61 18.75 4.35
N GLU A 62 13.16 17.54 4.28
CA GLU A 62 13.67 16.97 3.03
C GLU A 62 13.17 15.54 2.84
N ILE A 63 12.64 15.28 1.65
CA ILE A 63 12.30 13.94 1.18
C ILE A 63 13.50 13.38 0.41
N ASN A 64 13.71 12.08 0.51
CA ASN A 64 14.69 11.35 -0.29
C ASN A 64 13.97 10.15 -0.89
N LEU A 65 13.91 10.09 -2.22
CA LEU A 65 13.32 8.99 -3.00
C LEU A 65 14.40 8.21 -3.76
N ALA A 66 15.56 8.04 -3.13
CA ALA A 66 16.76 7.49 -3.74
C ALA A 66 17.06 8.16 -5.10
N GLY A 67 17.11 7.37 -6.17
CA GLY A 67 17.36 7.86 -7.53
C GLY A 67 16.09 8.11 -8.36
N HIS A 68 14.88 8.04 -7.79
CA HIS A 68 13.64 8.20 -8.55
C HIS A 68 13.44 9.62 -9.08
N CYS A 69 13.82 10.64 -8.30
CA CYS A 69 13.79 12.04 -8.72
C CYS A 69 14.64 12.92 -7.81
N ASP A 70 15.00 14.11 -8.31
CA ASP A 70 15.49 15.19 -7.45
C ASP A 70 14.28 16.00 -6.94
N PRO A 71 13.98 15.97 -5.63
CA PRO A 71 12.81 16.66 -5.07
C PRO A 71 12.93 18.19 -5.10
N ARG A 72 14.08 18.74 -5.52
CA ARG A 72 14.31 20.19 -5.63
C ARG A 72 14.11 20.72 -7.03
N ASN A 73 13.91 19.85 -8.02
CA ASN A 73 13.72 20.23 -9.42
C ASN A 73 12.28 19.90 -9.86
N ASN A 74 11.68 20.82 -10.62
CA ASN A 74 10.32 20.72 -11.15
C ASN A 74 10.35 20.40 -12.64
#